data_AF-Q4DEQ5-F1
#
_entry.id   AF-Q4DEQ5-F1
#
_cell.length_a   1.000
_cell.length_b   1.000
_cell.length_c   1.000
_cell.angle_alpha   90.00
_cell.angle_beta   90.00
_cell.angle_gamma   90.00
#
_symmetry.space_group_name_H-M   'P 1'
#
loop_
_entity.id
_entity.type
_entity.pdbx_description
1 polymer ?
#
loop_
_entity_poly.entity_id
_entity_poly.type
_entity_poly.pdbx_seq_one_letter_code
_entity_poly.pdbx_strand_id
1 'polypeptide(L)'
;MEEGEVGMSDSVNNVRNITLRASKGHYLLAHEAEEARRRRIEEKRQRRKQELQEQQEIEWKAFQDATRRCLKDAHLITTMEELQFRETLHSKYSEICKAHEEEMEAYTERVVSDEARRPMTLSPLLTLTRAREKCLASARLYGEAAKMQALFSQLEECEHKAAEEHKQQMVERRVREKWQEIKKRSFSSYQKVFFAQQLKHLQSAERMRAIEANLRHKASEMAVSHHNQRQALHLPLLDIRSSSKAHQLRSSRGSQLKQKVNGDHYYVPSLCDMYGSSLEHE
;
A
#
# COMPACT_ATOMS: atom_id res chain seq x y z
N MET A 1 -42.79 -11.10 -12.19
CA MET A 1 -44.08 -11.75 -11.87
C MET A 1 -44.75 -12.04 -13.20
N GLU A 2 -45.28 -13.26 -13.37
CA GLU A 2 -46.04 -13.77 -14.54
C GLU A 2 -45.32 -14.00 -15.89
N GLU A 3 -44.22 -14.75 -15.93
CA GLU A 3 -43.77 -15.41 -17.19
C GLU A 3 -43.60 -16.94 -17.06
N GLY A 4 -43.94 -17.53 -15.91
CA GLY A 4 -43.73 -18.96 -15.63
C GLY A 4 -44.84 -19.91 -16.09
N GLU A 5 -46.07 -19.42 -16.31
CA GLU A 5 -47.24 -20.31 -16.50
C GLU A 5 -47.70 -20.47 -17.95
N VAL A 6 -47.37 -19.52 -18.84
CA VAL A 6 -47.84 -19.56 -20.24
C VAL A 6 -47.19 -20.69 -21.06
N GLY A 7 -45.99 -21.15 -20.67
CA GLY A 7 -45.30 -22.24 -21.36
C GLY A 7 -45.82 -23.65 -21.05
N MET A 8 -46.38 -23.88 -19.85
CA MET A 8 -46.82 -25.21 -19.43
C MET A 8 -48.24 -25.52 -19.91
N SER A 9 -49.16 -24.56 -19.89
CA SER A 9 -50.56 -24.75 -20.32
C SER A 9 -50.67 -25.10 -21.81
N ASP A 10 -49.91 -24.43 -22.67
CA ASP A 10 -49.84 -24.75 -24.11
C ASP A 10 -49.20 -26.12 -24.38
N SER A 11 -48.23 -26.54 -23.57
CA SER A 11 -47.57 -27.84 -23.70
C SER A 11 -48.53 -28.99 -23.34
N VAL A 12 -49.27 -28.85 -22.23
CA VAL A 12 -50.22 -29.86 -21.76
C VAL A 12 -51.39 -30.01 -22.73
N ASN A 13 -51.92 -28.89 -23.25
CA ASN A 13 -53.01 -28.92 -24.22
C ASN A 13 -52.58 -29.51 -25.58
N ASN A 14 -51.36 -29.23 -26.04
CA ASN A 14 -50.83 -29.86 -27.25
C ASN A 14 -50.63 -31.38 -27.08
N VAL A 15 -50.09 -31.84 -25.95
CA VAL A 15 -49.92 -33.28 -25.70
C VAL A 15 -51.27 -33.99 -25.61
N ARG A 16 -52.27 -33.38 -24.96
CA ARG A 16 -53.65 -33.91 -24.94
C ARG A 16 -54.27 -33.99 -26.33
N ASN A 17 -54.09 -32.97 -27.17
CA ASN A 17 -54.61 -32.99 -28.54
C ASN A 17 -53.91 -34.03 -29.42
N ILE A 18 -52.60 -34.24 -29.24
CA ILE A 18 -51.83 -35.28 -29.93
C ILE A 18 -52.33 -36.68 -29.51
N THR A 19 -52.46 -36.92 -28.20
CA THR A 19 -52.96 -38.19 -27.67
C THR A 19 -54.41 -38.46 -28.06
N LEU A 20 -55.27 -37.44 -28.11
CA LEU A 20 -56.64 -37.55 -28.61
C LEU A 20 -56.70 -37.90 -30.11
N ARG A 21 -55.80 -37.35 -30.93
CA ARG A 21 -55.71 -37.72 -32.36
C ARG A 21 -55.28 -39.17 -32.54
N ALA A 22 -54.30 -39.61 -31.75
CA ALA A 22 -53.84 -41.00 -31.76
C ALA A 22 -54.95 -41.98 -31.31
N SER A 23 -55.71 -41.63 -30.28
CA SER A 23 -56.81 -42.48 -29.79
C SER A 23 -57.98 -42.59 -30.77
N LYS A 24 -58.18 -41.59 -31.63
CA LYS A 24 -59.18 -41.61 -32.72
C LYS A 24 -58.70 -42.32 -33.99
N GLY A 25 -57.51 -42.94 -33.98
CA GLY A 25 -56.94 -43.68 -35.11
C GLY A 25 -56.22 -42.82 -36.16
N HIS A 26 -56.09 -41.51 -35.93
CA HIS A 26 -55.38 -40.59 -36.83
C HIS A 26 -53.87 -40.56 -36.52
N TYR A 27 -53.19 -41.70 -36.61
CA TYR A 27 -51.79 -41.84 -36.19
C TYR A 27 -50.83 -40.94 -36.97
N LEU A 28 -51.00 -40.79 -38.29
CA LEU A 28 -50.16 -39.90 -39.10
C LEU A 28 -50.27 -38.45 -38.63
N LEU A 29 -51.50 -37.94 -38.43
CA LEU A 29 -51.74 -36.57 -37.97
C LEU A 29 -51.29 -36.35 -36.50
N ALA A 30 -51.28 -37.40 -35.68
CA ALA A 30 -50.72 -37.34 -34.33
C ALA A 30 -49.19 -37.31 -34.36
N HIS A 31 -48.56 -38.09 -35.24
CA HIS A 31 -47.11 -38.10 -35.43
C HIS A 31 -46.60 -36.76 -35.96
N GLU A 32 -47.23 -36.21 -37.00
CA GLU A 32 -46.90 -34.88 -37.54
C GLU A 32 -47.05 -33.78 -36.49
N ALA A 33 -48.09 -33.85 -35.65
CA ALA A 33 -48.30 -32.90 -34.56
C ALA A 33 -47.23 -33.03 -33.45
N GLU A 34 -46.80 -34.24 -33.11
CA GLU A 34 -45.69 -34.48 -32.16
C GLU A 34 -44.35 -34.04 -32.74
N GLU A 35 -44.07 -34.28 -34.02
CA GLU A 35 -42.88 -33.74 -34.69
C GLU A 35 -42.89 -32.21 -34.71
N ALA A 36 -44.02 -31.59 -35.09
CA ALA A 36 -44.15 -30.13 -35.08
C ALA A 36 -43.95 -29.56 -33.66
N ARG A 37 -44.46 -30.24 -32.63
CA ARG A 37 -44.22 -29.89 -31.23
C ARG A 37 -42.73 -29.98 -30.88
N ARG A 38 -42.05 -31.07 -31.25
CA ARG A 38 -40.61 -31.25 -31.03
C ARG A 38 -39.78 -30.18 -31.73
N ARG A 39 -40.09 -29.86 -32.99
CA ARG A 39 -39.44 -28.77 -33.75
C ARG A 39 -39.61 -27.43 -33.06
N ARG A 40 -40.83 -27.08 -32.62
CA ARG A 40 -41.08 -25.84 -31.88
C ARG A 40 -40.34 -25.77 -30.55
N ILE A 41 -40.25 -26.88 -29.81
CA ILE A 41 -39.48 -26.94 -28.55
C ILE A 41 -37.99 -26.73 -28.84
N GLU A 42 -37.47 -27.38 -29.88
CA GLU A 42 -36.06 -27.26 -30.24
C GLU A 42 -35.73 -25.86 -30.79
N GLU A 43 -36.59 -25.26 -31.60
CA GLU A 43 -36.46 -23.86 -32.05
C GLU A 43 -36.48 -22.88 -30.87
N LYS A 44 -37.40 -23.03 -29.92
CA LYS A 44 -37.43 -22.22 -28.70
C LYS A 44 -36.14 -22.40 -27.88
N ARG A 45 -35.66 -23.64 -27.74
CA ARG A 45 -34.41 -23.94 -27.04
C ARG A 45 -33.21 -23.30 -27.74
N GLN A 46 -33.15 -23.34 -29.07
CA GLN A 46 -32.08 -22.72 -29.85
C GLN A 46 -32.09 -21.20 -29.71
N ARG A 47 -33.25 -20.55 -29.82
CA ARG A 47 -33.39 -19.11 -29.57
C ARG A 47 -32.94 -18.75 -28.16
N ARG A 48 -33.41 -19.50 -27.15
CA ARG A 48 -33.01 -19.26 -25.76
C ARG A 48 -31.52 -19.45 -25.53
N LYS A 49 -30.89 -20.40 -26.22
CA LYS A 49 -29.44 -20.61 -26.18
C LYS A 49 -28.68 -19.41 -26.75
N GLN A 50 -29.15 -18.84 -27.87
CA GLN A 50 -28.56 -17.64 -28.47
C GLN A 50 -28.69 -16.44 -27.54
N GLU A 51 -29.90 -16.15 -27.05
CA GLU A 51 -30.15 -15.07 -26.08
C GLU A 51 -29.25 -15.21 -24.83
N LEU A 52 -29.14 -16.42 -24.30
CA LEU A 52 -28.32 -16.69 -23.13
C LEU A 52 -26.83 -16.47 -23.43
N GLN A 53 -26.35 -16.85 -24.61
CA GLN A 53 -24.96 -16.61 -25.02
C GLN A 53 -24.66 -15.12 -25.13
N GLU A 54 -25.52 -14.34 -25.78
CA GLU A 54 -25.38 -12.89 -25.90
C GLU A 54 -25.35 -12.19 -24.54
N GLN A 55 -26.29 -12.54 -23.64
CA GLN A 55 -26.32 -12.00 -22.28
C GLN A 55 -25.05 -12.32 -21.50
N GLN A 56 -24.55 -13.55 -21.62
CA GLN A 56 -23.34 -13.98 -20.94
C GLN A 56 -22.08 -13.29 -21.48
N GLU A 57 -22.03 -12.99 -22.78
CA GLU A 57 -20.95 -12.21 -23.38
C GLU A 57 -20.96 -10.75 -22.90
N ILE A 58 -22.14 -10.14 -22.81
CA ILE A 58 -22.31 -8.79 -22.26
C ILE A 58 -21.85 -8.74 -20.79
N GLU A 59 -22.31 -9.69 -19.96
CA GLU A 59 -21.89 -9.79 -18.56
C GLU A 59 -20.38 -10.04 -18.42
N TRP A 60 -19.81 -10.88 -19.29
CA TRP A 60 -18.37 -11.15 -19.27
C TRP A 60 -17.54 -9.93 -19.65
N LYS A 61 -17.93 -9.19 -20.70
CA LYS A 61 -17.29 -7.92 -21.08
C LYS A 61 -17.41 -6.89 -19.96
N ALA A 62 -18.61 -6.73 -19.39
CA ALA A 62 -18.85 -5.84 -18.26
C ALA A 62 -17.95 -6.17 -17.07
N PHE A 63 -17.76 -7.46 -16.76
CA PHE A 63 -16.87 -7.91 -15.71
C PHE A 63 -15.40 -7.59 -16.01
N GLN A 64 -14.93 -7.81 -17.24
CA GLN A 64 -13.55 -7.52 -17.64
C GLN A 64 -13.22 -6.03 -17.53
N ASP A 65 -14.12 -5.16 -18.01
CA ASP A 65 -13.93 -3.71 -17.93
C ASP A 65 -13.95 -3.22 -16.48
N ALA A 66 -14.90 -3.70 -15.70
CA ALA A 66 -15.00 -3.35 -14.27
C ALA A 66 -13.80 -3.88 -13.48
N THR A 67 -13.27 -5.06 -13.83
CA THR A 67 -12.04 -5.61 -13.24
C THR A 67 -10.84 -4.70 -13.53
N ARG A 68 -10.65 -4.28 -14.79
CA ARG A 68 -9.54 -3.38 -15.16
C ARG A 68 -9.61 -2.05 -14.39
N ARG A 69 -10.80 -1.46 -14.28
CA ARG A 69 -11.01 -0.22 -13.50
C ARG A 69 -10.76 -0.43 -12.02
N CYS A 70 -11.35 -1.46 -11.43
CA CYS A 70 -11.16 -1.78 -10.02
C CYS A 70 -9.68 -1.97 -9.67
N LEU A 71 -8.90 -2.61 -10.55
CA LEU A 71 -7.44 -2.76 -10.36
C LEU A 71 -6.68 -1.44 -10.50
N LYS A 72 -7.04 -0.60 -11.48
CA LYS A 72 -6.46 0.74 -11.64
C LYS A 72 -6.74 1.62 -10.42
N ASP A 73 -7.98 1.64 -9.96
CA ASP A 73 -8.39 2.43 -8.80
C ASP A 73 -7.71 1.92 -7.52
N ALA A 74 -7.65 0.60 -7.33
CA ALA A 74 -6.95 0.00 -6.20
C ALA A 74 -5.45 0.33 -6.22
N HIS A 75 -4.81 0.31 -7.39
CA HIS A 75 -3.41 0.68 -7.54
C HIS A 75 -3.20 2.16 -7.22
N LEU A 76 -4.06 3.04 -7.75
CA LEU A 76 -4.00 4.47 -7.47
C LEU A 76 -4.14 4.75 -5.97
N ILE A 77 -5.17 4.21 -5.32
CA ILE A 77 -5.38 4.37 -3.87
C ILE A 77 -4.16 3.88 -3.09
N THR A 78 -3.66 2.70 -3.44
CA THR A 78 -2.48 2.12 -2.77
C THR A 78 -1.25 3.01 -2.91
N THR A 79 -0.98 3.51 -4.12
CA THR A 79 0.17 4.42 -4.36
C THR A 79 0.01 5.74 -3.63
N MET A 80 -1.19 6.32 -3.57
CA MET A 80 -1.45 7.55 -2.82
C MET A 80 -1.25 7.34 -1.31
N GLU A 81 -1.75 6.24 -0.75
CA GLU A 81 -1.53 5.89 0.65
C GLU A 81 -0.04 5.67 0.96
N GLU A 82 0.71 5.03 0.06
CA GLU A 82 2.16 4.82 0.23
C GLU A 82 2.93 6.15 0.22
N LEU A 83 2.59 7.07 -0.69
CA LEU A 83 3.20 8.39 -0.77
C LEU A 83 2.94 9.20 0.51
N GLN A 84 1.68 9.29 0.94
CA GLN A 84 1.31 10.00 2.17
C GLN A 84 1.99 9.40 3.41
N PHE A 85 2.06 8.07 3.48
CA PHE A 85 2.73 7.38 4.57
C PHE A 85 4.24 7.67 4.57
N ARG A 86 4.88 7.63 3.39
CA ARG A 86 6.29 7.96 3.24
C ARG A 86 6.56 9.40 3.65
N GLU A 87 5.77 10.35 3.17
CA GLU A 87 5.90 11.77 3.55
C GLU A 87 5.82 11.95 5.07
N THR A 88 4.83 11.33 5.72
CA THR A 88 4.67 11.37 7.17
C THR A 88 5.90 10.80 7.91
N LEU A 89 6.45 9.69 7.42
CA LEU A 89 7.66 9.09 8.00
C LEU A 89 8.89 9.98 7.85
N HIS A 90 9.11 10.57 6.67
CA HIS A 90 10.24 11.46 6.42
C HIS A 90 10.13 12.78 7.19
N SER A 91 8.92 13.32 7.36
CA SER A 91 8.68 14.50 8.20
C SER A 91 9.09 14.24 9.65
N LYS A 92 8.61 13.13 10.23
CA LYS A 92 8.98 12.72 11.60
C LYS A 92 10.47 12.46 11.75
N TYR A 93 11.10 11.85 10.74
CA TYR A 93 12.54 11.64 10.74
C TYR A 93 13.31 12.95 10.71
N SER A 94 12.86 13.92 9.90
CA SER A 94 13.45 15.26 9.82
C SER A 94 13.35 15.99 11.16
N GLU A 95 12.21 15.92 11.84
CA GLU A 95 12.04 16.47 13.20
C GLU A 95 13.01 15.85 14.20
N ILE A 96 13.20 14.53 14.16
CA ILE A 96 14.18 13.84 15.01
C ILE A 96 15.61 14.30 14.70
N CYS A 97 15.95 14.48 13.42
CA CYS A 97 17.28 14.96 13.02
C CYS A 97 17.54 16.38 13.55
N LYS A 98 16.56 17.28 13.42
CA LYS A 98 16.64 18.64 13.98
C LYS A 98 16.82 18.62 15.49
N ALA A 99 16.05 17.79 16.20
CA ALA A 99 16.19 17.65 17.64
C ALA A 99 17.59 17.14 18.05
N HIS A 100 18.20 16.26 17.25
CA HIS A 100 19.58 15.82 17.47
C HIS A 100 20.62 16.91 17.21
N GLU A 101 20.40 17.76 16.20
CA GLU A 101 21.26 18.92 15.91
C GLU A 101 21.19 19.94 17.06
N GLU A 102 19.99 20.30 17.50
CA GLU A 102 19.74 21.18 18.65
C GLU A 102 20.36 20.61 19.93
N GLU A 103 20.26 19.29 20.17
CA GLU A 103 20.90 18.64 21.32
C GLU A 103 22.43 18.74 21.26
N MET A 104 23.04 18.58 20.08
CA MET A 104 24.49 18.71 19.90
C MET A 104 24.97 20.15 20.15
N GLU A 105 24.25 21.14 19.63
CA GLU A 105 24.56 22.55 19.82
C GLU A 105 24.50 22.92 21.31
N ALA A 106 23.38 22.62 21.98
CA ALA A 106 23.21 22.88 23.39
C ALA A 106 24.25 22.15 24.28
N TYR A 107 24.59 20.91 23.93
CA TYR A 107 25.63 20.17 24.64
C TYR A 107 27.02 20.80 24.46
N THR A 108 27.35 21.23 23.24
CA THR A 108 28.64 21.85 22.94
C THR A 108 28.82 23.15 23.72
N GLU A 109 27.82 24.03 23.70
CA GLU A 109 27.83 25.29 24.46
C GLU A 109 27.99 25.06 25.96
N ARG A 110 27.28 24.06 26.50
CA ARG A 110 27.37 23.67 27.90
C ARG A 110 28.77 23.18 28.28
N VAL A 111 29.35 22.28 27.49
CA VAL A 111 30.68 21.72 27.79
C VAL A 111 31.78 22.79 27.69
N VAL A 112 31.69 23.68 26.70
CA VAL A 112 32.61 24.83 26.58
C VAL A 112 32.50 25.71 27.82
N SER A 113 31.28 26.04 28.25
CA SER A 113 31.03 26.88 29.42
C SER A 113 31.53 26.22 30.73
N ASP A 114 31.29 24.92 30.89
CA ASP A 114 31.70 24.17 32.08
C ASP A 114 33.24 24.06 32.20
N GLU A 115 33.95 23.79 31.10
CA GLU A 115 35.42 23.74 31.10
C GLU A 115 36.06 25.14 31.18
N ALA A 116 35.42 26.17 30.63
CA ALA A 116 35.86 27.56 30.81
C ALA A 116 35.87 27.96 32.30
N ARG A 117 34.80 27.60 33.04
CA ARG A 117 34.66 27.87 34.49
C ARG A 117 35.58 27.03 35.38
N ARG A 118 36.15 25.94 34.87
CA ARG A 118 37.00 25.05 35.65
C ARG A 118 38.26 25.80 36.12
N PRO A 119 38.55 25.84 37.43
CA PRO A 119 39.72 26.55 37.93
C PRO A 119 41.00 25.88 37.42
N MET A 120 41.99 26.70 37.05
CA MET A 120 43.31 26.23 36.65
C MET A 120 44.10 25.84 37.89
N THR A 121 44.69 24.64 37.87
CA THR A 121 45.60 24.20 38.92
C THR A 121 47.02 24.37 38.42
N LEU A 122 47.69 25.42 38.89
CA LEU A 122 49.11 25.67 38.62
C LEU A 122 49.97 24.66 39.39
N SER A 123 51.09 24.26 38.80
CA SER A 123 51.94 23.24 39.39
C SER A 123 52.71 23.80 40.61
N PRO A 124 53.08 22.94 41.56
CA PRO A 124 53.87 23.34 42.72
C PRO A 124 55.22 23.99 42.36
N LEU A 125 55.74 23.78 41.14
CA LEU A 125 56.99 24.39 40.67
C LEU A 125 56.93 25.92 40.63
N LEU A 126 55.78 26.51 40.30
CA LEU A 126 55.61 27.96 40.31
C LEU A 126 55.74 28.52 41.74
N THR A 127 55.13 27.84 42.70
CA THR A 127 55.22 28.23 44.11
C THR A 127 56.66 28.10 44.62
N LEU A 128 57.37 27.04 44.23
CA LEU A 128 58.76 26.79 44.60
C LEU A 128 59.73 27.82 44.00
N THR A 129 59.57 28.15 42.72
CA THR A 129 60.41 29.14 42.03
C THR A 129 60.21 30.53 42.62
N ARG A 130 58.96 30.91 42.93
CA ARG A 130 58.66 32.18 43.61
C ARG A 130 59.16 32.24 45.05
N ALA A 131 59.12 31.12 45.78
CA ALA A 131 59.73 31.05 47.11
C ALA A 131 61.25 31.24 47.03
N ARG A 132 61.91 30.61 46.05
CA ARG A 132 63.37 30.71 45.86
C ARG A 132 63.80 32.10 45.43
N GLU A 133 63.04 32.76 44.54
CA GLU A 133 63.21 34.17 44.19
C GLU A 133 63.22 35.06 45.44
N LYS A 134 62.21 34.92 46.31
CA LYS A 134 62.11 35.69 47.57
C LYS A 134 63.30 35.43 48.49
N CYS A 135 63.75 34.19 48.61
CA CYS A 135 64.94 33.85 49.40
C CYS A 135 66.20 34.53 48.84
N LEU A 136 66.42 34.49 47.53
CA LEU A 136 67.58 35.14 46.88
C LEU A 136 67.55 36.67 47.03
N ALA A 137 66.36 37.29 46.90
CA ALA A 137 66.19 38.71 47.14
C ALA A 137 66.49 39.09 48.59
N SER A 138 66.06 38.28 49.56
CA SER A 138 66.35 38.50 50.98
C SER A 138 67.85 38.38 51.31
N ALA A 139 68.57 37.52 50.58
CA ALA A 139 70.02 37.35 50.68
C ALA A 139 70.82 38.42 49.89
N ARG A 140 70.15 39.42 49.29
CA ARG A 140 70.74 40.48 48.45
C ARG A 140 71.44 39.98 47.18
N LEU A 141 71.12 38.78 46.72
CA LEU A 141 71.60 38.21 45.45
C LEU A 141 70.68 38.62 44.29
N TYR A 142 70.61 39.93 44.02
CA TYR A 142 69.60 40.49 43.12
C TYR A 142 69.70 40.00 41.66
N GLY A 143 70.92 39.76 41.16
CA GLY A 143 71.10 39.23 39.80
C GLY A 143 70.53 37.81 39.63
N GLU A 144 70.62 36.97 40.67
CA GLU A 144 70.04 35.62 40.67
C GLU A 144 68.54 35.66 40.91
N ALA A 145 68.07 36.56 41.78
CA ALA A 145 66.64 36.79 41.99
C ALA A 145 65.95 37.22 40.69
N ALA A 146 66.55 38.14 39.91
CA ALA A 146 66.02 38.56 38.61
C ALA A 146 65.94 37.41 37.59
N LYS A 147 66.95 36.52 37.56
CA LYS A 147 66.91 35.31 36.74
C LYS A 147 65.79 34.36 37.17
N MET A 148 65.59 34.18 38.47
CA MET A 148 64.49 33.36 39.00
C MET A 148 63.11 33.96 38.70
N GLN A 149 62.97 35.28 38.75
CA GLN A 149 61.76 35.97 38.35
C GLN A 149 61.44 35.75 36.86
N ALA A 150 62.45 35.87 35.99
CA ALA A 150 62.28 35.60 34.56
C ALA A 150 61.87 34.14 34.29
N LEU A 151 62.47 33.19 35.01
CA LEU A 151 62.08 31.77 34.94
C LEU A 151 60.65 31.54 35.45
N PHE A 152 60.25 32.21 36.54
CA PHE A 152 58.87 32.15 37.05
C PHE A 152 57.88 32.63 35.98
N SER A 153 58.11 33.78 35.36
CA SER A 153 57.22 34.29 34.31
C SER A 153 57.14 33.36 33.09
N GLN A 154 58.27 32.79 32.66
CA GLN A 154 58.25 31.80 31.56
C GLN A 154 57.48 30.53 31.93
N LEU A 155 57.69 30.01 33.14
CA LEU A 155 56.95 28.85 33.65
C LEU A 155 55.46 29.14 33.76
N GLU A 156 55.09 30.33 34.22
CA GLU A 156 53.69 30.75 34.39
C GLU A 156 52.99 30.79 33.04
N GLU A 157 53.61 31.42 32.02
CA GLU A 157 53.08 31.41 30.65
C GLU A 157 52.98 30.00 30.05
N CYS A 158 53.99 29.16 30.25
CA CYS A 158 53.99 27.78 29.76
C CYS A 158 52.88 26.94 30.40
N GLU A 159 52.72 27.03 31.73
CA GLU A 159 51.65 26.34 32.45
C GLU A 159 50.27 26.87 32.07
N HIS A 160 50.14 28.18 31.84
CA HIS A 160 48.89 28.77 31.35
C HIS A 160 48.49 28.18 29.98
N LYS A 161 49.40 28.19 29.01
CA LYS A 161 49.16 27.62 27.68
C LYS A 161 48.83 26.14 27.75
N ALA A 162 49.61 25.36 28.52
CA ALA A 162 49.40 23.92 28.64
C ALA A 162 48.02 23.57 29.24
N ALA A 163 47.55 24.32 30.25
CA ALA A 163 46.23 24.04 30.81
C ALA A 163 45.08 24.57 29.95
N GLU A 164 45.25 25.62 29.15
CA GLU A 164 44.28 25.99 28.11
C GLU A 164 44.17 24.93 27.02
N GLU A 165 45.31 24.42 26.52
CA GLU A 165 45.34 23.31 25.56
C GLU A 165 44.66 22.05 26.13
N HIS A 166 44.93 21.72 27.39
CA HIS A 166 44.26 20.60 28.06
C HIS A 166 42.74 20.80 28.14
N LYS A 167 42.26 22.02 28.45
CA LYS A 167 40.82 22.32 28.45
C LYS A 167 40.22 22.13 27.06
N GLN A 168 40.88 22.63 26.01
CA GLN A 168 40.42 22.44 24.62
C GLN A 168 40.34 20.96 24.25
N GLN A 169 41.37 20.17 24.57
CA GLN A 169 41.37 18.71 24.34
C GLN A 169 40.23 18.01 25.08
N MET A 170 39.93 18.42 26.30
CA MET A 170 38.82 17.87 27.08
C MET A 170 37.45 18.21 26.47
N VAL A 171 37.25 19.45 26.03
CA VAL A 171 36.04 19.87 25.31
C VAL A 171 35.88 19.05 24.04
N GLU A 172 36.91 19.00 23.19
CA GLU A 172 36.86 18.25 21.94
C GLU A 172 36.56 16.76 22.16
N ARG A 173 37.18 16.15 23.17
CA ARG A 173 36.93 14.75 23.51
C ARG A 173 35.46 14.52 23.86
N ARG A 174 34.90 15.33 24.77
CA ARG A 174 33.50 15.20 25.19
C ARG A 174 32.53 15.45 24.04
N VAL A 175 32.78 16.46 23.22
CA VAL A 175 31.95 16.75 22.03
C VAL A 175 32.00 15.59 21.03
N ARG A 176 33.18 15.00 20.78
CA ARG A 176 33.31 13.82 19.92
C ARG A 176 32.57 12.61 20.47
N GLU A 177 32.67 12.34 21.78
CA GLU A 177 31.96 11.25 22.45
C GLU A 177 30.44 11.43 22.31
N LYS A 178 29.91 12.64 22.54
CA LYS A 178 28.49 12.95 22.38
C LYS A 178 28.03 12.84 20.92
N TRP A 179 28.84 13.30 19.97
CA TRP A 179 28.54 13.18 18.55
C TRP A 179 28.41 11.71 18.12
N GLN A 180 29.29 10.83 18.60
CA GLN A 180 29.19 9.39 18.33
C GLN A 180 27.91 8.78 18.91
N GLU A 181 27.51 9.20 20.11
CA GLU A 181 26.25 8.79 20.74
C GLU A 181 25.04 9.23 19.89
N ILE A 182 24.99 10.50 19.47
CA ILE A 182 23.92 11.04 18.63
C ILE A 182 23.90 10.38 17.25
N LYS A 183 25.05 10.08 16.66
CA LYS A 183 25.14 9.34 15.40
C LYS A 183 24.54 7.94 15.52
N LYS A 184 24.80 7.22 16.63
CA LYS A 184 24.18 5.90 16.89
C LYS A 184 22.66 6.01 17.02
N ARG A 185 22.16 7.02 17.74
CA ARG A 185 20.72 7.27 17.89
C ARG A 185 20.06 7.62 16.55
N SER A 186 20.68 8.52 15.78
CA SER A 186 20.22 8.92 14.43
C SER A 186 20.13 7.72 13.49
N PHE A 187 21.15 6.87 13.49
CA PHE A 187 21.16 5.64 12.70
C PHE A 187 20.02 4.69 13.11
N SER A 188 19.79 4.50 14.41
CA SER A 188 18.66 3.70 14.89
C SER A 188 17.30 4.28 14.47
N SER A 189 17.13 5.61 14.54
CA SER A 189 15.93 6.30 14.08
C SER A 189 15.71 6.11 12.58
N TYR A 190 16.77 6.19 11.77
CA TYR A 190 16.71 5.93 10.33
C TYR A 190 16.30 4.47 10.03
N GLN A 191 16.88 3.50 10.75
CA GLN A 191 16.51 2.09 10.60
C GLN A 191 15.02 1.86 10.88
N LYS A 192 14.45 2.49 11.91
CA LYS A 192 13.02 2.40 12.22
C LYS A 192 12.16 2.90 11.06
N VAL A 193 12.53 4.03 10.45
CA VAL A 193 11.85 4.59 9.27
C VAL A 193 11.93 3.62 8.09
N PHE A 194 13.11 3.08 7.83
CA PHE A 194 13.34 2.11 6.76
C PHE A 194 12.48 0.85 6.93
N PHE A 195 12.48 0.25 8.12
CA PHE A 195 11.66 -0.94 8.40
C PHE A 195 10.16 -0.64 8.31
N ALA A 196 9.71 0.52 8.80
CA ALA A 196 8.31 0.93 8.67
C ALA A 196 7.90 1.07 7.19
N GLN A 197 8.77 1.65 6.34
CA GLN A 197 8.53 1.77 4.90
C GLN A 197 8.46 0.39 4.23
N GLN A 198 9.38 -0.52 4.55
CA GLN A 198 9.34 -1.89 4.02
C GLN A 198 8.07 -2.64 4.45
N LEU A 199 7.68 -2.54 5.72
CA LEU A 199 6.48 -3.20 6.23
C LEU A 199 5.21 -2.69 5.53
N LYS A 200 5.09 -1.37 5.31
CA LYS A 200 3.95 -0.80 4.58
C LYS A 200 3.90 -1.32 3.14
N HIS A 201 5.05 -1.45 2.48
CA HIS A 201 5.12 -1.99 1.11
C HIS A 201 4.73 -3.46 1.02
N LEU A 202 5.07 -4.28 2.03
CA LEU A 202 4.60 -5.67 2.09
C LEU A 202 3.09 -5.73 2.29
N GLN A 203 2.55 -4.90 3.18
CA GLN A 203 1.10 -4.82 3.44
C GLN A 203 0.31 -4.36 2.20
N SER A 204 0.81 -3.39 1.45
CA SER A 204 0.18 -2.93 0.21
C SER A 204 0.19 -4.01 -0.87
N ALA A 205 1.31 -4.72 -1.03
CA ALA A 205 1.42 -5.85 -1.96
C ALA A 205 0.47 -7.01 -1.57
N GLU A 206 0.31 -7.30 -0.29
CA GLU A 206 -0.67 -8.28 0.20
C GLU A 206 -2.11 -7.87 -0.09
N ARG A 207 -2.46 -6.60 0.15
CA ARG A 207 -3.80 -6.07 -0.18
C ARG A 207 -4.09 -6.20 -1.67
N MET A 208 -3.13 -5.85 -2.53
CA MET A 208 -3.28 -6.00 -3.98
C MET A 208 -3.48 -7.46 -4.40
N ARG A 209 -2.68 -8.38 -3.86
CA ARG A 209 -2.85 -9.82 -4.11
C ARG A 209 -4.22 -10.33 -3.67
N ALA A 210 -4.74 -9.86 -2.54
CA ALA A 210 -6.07 -10.23 -2.06
C ALA A 210 -7.19 -9.71 -2.99
N ILE A 211 -7.07 -8.48 -3.49
CA ILE A 211 -8.01 -7.90 -4.46
C ILE A 211 -8.01 -8.74 -5.76
N GLU A 212 -6.84 -9.03 -6.31
CA GLU A 212 -6.74 -9.86 -7.51
C GLU A 212 -7.30 -11.26 -7.30
N ALA A 213 -6.99 -11.91 -6.17
CA ALA A 213 -7.51 -13.22 -5.84
C ALA A 213 -9.05 -13.22 -5.74
N ASN A 214 -9.63 -12.18 -5.14
CA ASN A 214 -11.08 -12.01 -5.07
C ASN A 214 -11.71 -11.84 -6.46
N LEU A 215 -11.07 -11.07 -7.35
CA LEU A 215 -11.52 -10.88 -8.72
C LEU A 215 -11.41 -12.18 -9.54
N ARG A 216 -10.32 -12.95 -9.38
CA ARG A 216 -10.18 -14.28 -9.99
C ARG A 216 -11.26 -15.24 -9.49
N HIS A 217 -11.52 -15.28 -8.19
CA HIS A 217 -12.60 -16.08 -7.63
C HIS A 217 -13.97 -15.67 -8.21
N LYS A 218 -14.18 -14.36 -8.38
CA LYS A 218 -15.42 -13.85 -8.99
C LYS A 218 -15.61 -14.29 -10.43
N ALA A 219 -14.54 -14.24 -11.23
CA ALA A 219 -14.53 -14.74 -12.59
C ALA A 219 -14.89 -16.22 -12.65
N SER A 220 -14.28 -17.05 -11.79
CA SER A 220 -14.54 -18.49 -11.73
C SER A 220 -15.98 -18.82 -11.38
N GLU A 221 -16.56 -18.16 -10.37
CA GLU A 221 -17.96 -18.38 -9.99
C GLU A 221 -18.95 -17.94 -11.08
N MET A 222 -18.64 -16.86 -11.80
CA MET A 222 -19.45 -16.41 -12.93
C MET A 222 -19.37 -17.39 -14.10
N ALA A 223 -18.17 -17.92 -14.41
CA ALA A 223 -17.98 -18.93 -15.44
C ALA A 223 -18.74 -20.24 -15.13
N VAL A 224 -18.68 -20.71 -13.87
CA VAL A 224 -19.46 -21.88 -13.42
C VAL A 224 -20.96 -21.60 -13.51
N SER A 225 -21.40 -20.39 -13.16
CA SER A 225 -22.81 -20.00 -13.31
C SER A 225 -23.25 -20.04 -14.76
N HIS A 226 -22.48 -19.46 -15.67
CA HIS A 226 -22.77 -19.48 -17.10
C HIS A 226 -22.81 -20.91 -17.66
N HIS A 227 -21.89 -21.77 -17.21
CA HIS A 227 -21.87 -23.18 -17.60
C HIS A 227 -23.14 -23.92 -17.16
N ASN A 228 -23.55 -23.75 -15.90
CA ASN A 228 -24.75 -24.39 -15.37
C ASN A 228 -26.03 -23.91 -16.06
N GLN A 229 -26.12 -22.60 -16.37
CA GLN A 229 -27.24 -22.05 -17.14
C GLN A 229 -27.33 -22.67 -18.54
N ARG A 230 -26.19 -22.88 -19.23
CA ARG A 230 -26.17 -23.55 -20.53
C ARG A 230 -26.60 -25.02 -20.45
N GLN A 231 -26.14 -25.74 -19.42
CA GLN A 231 -26.55 -27.13 -19.20
C GLN A 231 -28.04 -27.28 -18.90
N ALA A 232 -28.62 -26.35 -18.14
CA ALA A 232 -30.04 -26.38 -17.76
C ALA A 232 -30.99 -26.36 -18.97
N LEU A 233 -30.59 -25.73 -20.09
CA LEU A 233 -31.39 -25.74 -21.33
C LEU A 233 -31.60 -27.15 -21.91
N HIS A 234 -30.65 -28.06 -21.65
CA HIS A 234 -30.69 -29.44 -22.13
C HIS A 234 -31.25 -30.41 -21.07
N LEU A 235 -31.28 -30.01 -19.80
CA LEU A 235 -31.68 -30.85 -18.67
C LEU A 235 -32.75 -30.12 -17.84
N PRO A 236 -34.05 -30.29 -18.17
CA PRO A 236 -35.14 -29.55 -17.54
C PRO A 236 -35.21 -29.70 -16.01
N LEU A 237 -34.77 -30.83 -15.48
CA LEU A 237 -34.73 -31.09 -14.04
C LEU A 237 -33.66 -30.27 -13.30
N LEU A 238 -32.63 -29.78 -14.01
CA LEU A 238 -31.61 -28.90 -13.44
C LEU A 238 -32.03 -27.43 -13.42
N ASP A 239 -33.08 -27.06 -14.17
CA ASP A 239 -33.51 -25.66 -14.35
C ASP A 239 -33.89 -24.99 -13.02
N ILE A 240 -34.41 -25.76 -12.06
CA ILE A 240 -34.76 -25.29 -10.71
C ILE A 240 -33.52 -24.81 -9.93
N ARG A 241 -32.35 -25.44 -10.13
CA ARG A 241 -31.12 -25.07 -9.42
C ARG A 241 -30.37 -23.92 -10.09
N SER A 242 -30.35 -23.90 -11.43
CA SER A 242 -29.72 -22.82 -12.21
C SER A 242 -30.46 -21.49 -12.14
N SER A 243 -31.75 -21.50 -11.82
CA SER A 243 -32.57 -20.29 -11.63
C SER A 243 -32.60 -19.78 -10.19
N SER A 244 -31.88 -20.43 -9.25
CA SER A 244 -31.82 -19.95 -7.87
C SER A 244 -31.22 -18.54 -7.77
N LYS A 245 -31.73 -17.75 -6.81
CA LYS A 245 -31.27 -16.36 -6.57
C LYS A 245 -29.74 -16.27 -6.42
N ALA A 246 -29.11 -17.24 -5.77
CA ALA A 246 -27.66 -17.30 -5.61
C ALA A 246 -26.92 -17.56 -6.94
N HIS A 247 -27.50 -18.34 -7.87
CA HIS A 247 -26.93 -18.52 -9.20
C HIS A 247 -27.06 -17.25 -10.05
N GLN A 248 -28.22 -16.60 -10.00
CA GLN A 248 -28.46 -15.33 -10.68
C GLN A 248 -27.50 -14.23 -10.18
N LEU A 249 -27.24 -14.18 -8.87
CA LEU A 249 -26.25 -13.24 -8.31
C LEU A 249 -24.82 -13.54 -8.74
N ARG A 250 -24.47 -14.82 -8.99
CA ARG A 250 -23.14 -15.20 -9.48
C ARG A 250 -22.96 -14.93 -10.97
N SER A 251 -24.00 -15.09 -11.79
CA SER A 251 -23.96 -14.74 -13.22
C SER A 251 -23.96 -13.23 -13.45
N SER A 252 -24.68 -12.45 -12.63
CA SER A 252 -24.74 -10.98 -12.71
C SER A 252 -23.56 -10.26 -12.03
N ARG A 253 -22.45 -10.95 -11.77
CA ARG A 253 -21.27 -10.35 -11.11
C ARG A 253 -20.61 -9.28 -11.97
N GLY A 254 -20.69 -9.38 -13.29
CA GLY A 254 -20.21 -8.35 -14.21
C GLY A 254 -20.93 -7.04 -13.97
N SER A 255 -22.26 -7.07 -14.06
CA SER A 255 -23.12 -5.92 -13.78
C SER A 255 -22.95 -5.38 -12.36
N GLN A 256 -22.90 -6.23 -11.33
CA GLN A 256 -22.69 -5.78 -9.94
C GLN A 256 -21.34 -5.10 -9.74
N LEU A 257 -20.26 -5.67 -10.29
CA LEU A 257 -18.93 -5.07 -10.20
C LEU A 257 -18.90 -3.73 -10.97
N LYS A 258 -19.54 -3.69 -12.14
CA LYS A 258 -19.65 -2.49 -12.97
C LYS A 258 -20.43 -1.38 -12.27
N GLN A 259 -21.53 -1.69 -11.59
CA GLN A 259 -22.27 -0.74 -10.75
C GLN A 259 -21.41 -0.24 -9.59
N LYS A 260 -20.72 -1.15 -8.89
CA LYS A 260 -19.83 -0.75 -7.78
C LYS A 260 -18.72 0.20 -8.24
N VAL A 261 -18.15 -0.03 -9.42
CA VAL A 261 -17.04 0.76 -9.96
C VAL A 261 -17.50 2.13 -10.48
N ASN A 262 -18.64 2.20 -11.16
CA ASN A 262 -19.12 3.45 -11.79
C ASN A 262 -20.15 4.21 -10.95
N GLY A 263 -20.54 3.68 -9.79
CA GLY A 263 -21.72 4.12 -9.05
C GLY A 263 -23.03 3.69 -9.73
N ASP A 264 -24.16 4.22 -9.24
CA ASP A 264 -25.49 4.00 -9.83
C ASP A 264 -25.64 4.63 -11.24
N HIS A 265 -24.58 5.24 -11.76
CA HIS A 265 -24.54 5.75 -13.12
C HIS A 265 -24.14 4.62 -14.07
N TYR A 266 -25.11 4.14 -14.84
CA TYR A 266 -24.88 3.21 -15.94
C TYR A 266 -23.76 3.76 -16.84
N TYR A 267 -22.71 2.95 -17.02
CA TYR A 267 -21.63 3.28 -17.95
C TYR A 267 -22.21 3.43 -19.36
N VAL A 268 -22.38 4.68 -19.78
CA VAL A 268 -22.53 5.04 -21.19
C VAL A 268 -21.13 4.95 -21.79
N PRO A 269 -20.86 4.03 -22.74
CA PRO A 269 -19.60 4.04 -23.46
C PRO A 269 -19.40 5.41 -24.09
N SER A 270 -18.18 5.95 -23.98
CA SER A 270 -17.80 7.17 -24.69
C SER A 270 -18.22 7.04 -26.17
N LEU A 271 -18.67 8.11 -26.81
CA LEU A 271 -18.90 8.11 -28.27
C LEU A 271 -17.66 7.62 -29.02
N CYS A 272 -16.46 7.81 -28.48
CA CYS A 272 -15.22 7.24 -29.03
C CYS A 272 -15.14 5.71 -28.93
N ASP A 273 -15.73 5.06 -27.92
CA ASP A 273 -15.79 3.58 -27.84
C ASP A 273 -16.80 3.02 -28.85
N MET A 274 -17.85 3.78 -29.21
CA MET A 274 -18.86 3.34 -30.18
C MET A 274 -18.46 3.62 -31.64
N TYR A 275 -17.66 4.66 -31.90
CA TYR A 275 -17.31 5.08 -33.26
C TYR A 275 -15.81 5.07 -33.56
N GLY A 276 -14.94 4.75 -32.59
CA GLY A 276 -13.49 4.75 -32.77
C GLY A 276 -13.01 3.78 -33.85
N SER A 277 -13.63 2.60 -33.97
CA SER A 277 -13.34 1.65 -35.05
C SER A 277 -13.92 2.04 -36.41
N SER A 278 -14.80 3.05 -36.46
CA SER A 278 -15.32 3.61 -37.72
C SER A 278 -14.55 4.85 -38.18
N LEU A 279 -13.70 5.43 -37.32
CA LEU A 279 -12.86 6.58 -37.62
C LEU A 279 -11.43 6.20 -38.05
N GLU A 280 -11.08 4.91 -37.98
CA GLU A 280 -9.77 4.39 -38.44
C GLU A 280 -9.82 3.81 -39.88
N HIS A 281 -10.92 4.01 -40.61
CA HIS A 281 -11.09 3.59 -42.01
C HIS A 281 -11.62 4.74 -42.89
N GLU A 282 -10.87 5.85 -42.94
CA GLU A 282 -10.80 6.78 -44.08
C GLU A 282 -9.35 7.28 -44.20
#